data_AF-A0A1W9S7J1-F1
#
_entry.id   AF-A0A1W9S7J1-F1
#
_cell.length_a   1.000
_cell.length_b   1.000
_cell.length_c   1.000
_cell.angle_alpha   90.00
_cell.angle_beta   90.00
_cell.angle_gamma   90.00
#
_symmetry.space_group_name_H-M   'P 1'
#
loop_
_entity.id
_entity.type
_entity.pdbx_description
1 polymer ?
#
loop_
_entity_poly.entity_id
_entity_poly.type
_entity_poly.pdbx_seq_one_letter_code
_entity_poly.pdbx_strand_id
1 'polypeptide(L)'
;MKHISLILLILISSPLTYTGQGIPFSKLYNKIIPEKLVYPLNQWKKGYFSTAIKDFEELIKSDSTLIPFVATITGGNYHLIRLTDNIYADRVGGFSPSGTKLIFTRDTSVTRLDDGFFDWLEKSRSEVVYFDFETGKETTIKLPYNRCFSPKFQSNTSFFYIASNDSTGGDPADKMLMLFHLDTKISDTCLHTGRYGYCPYKKELIYYEPAEDAIIRFNPKSHNKTILYSNSGLLNHYRPLTMIQNLSAGDNIITFQAGSRTTCIYGILPDGGTPEILTKQQLEYGSNAPFCPAAVAFNEFAYLANTRQGVDIFYHIGDMDFRLTYDGGDKYYLAISADGSKIAYSYKPKKLHSESYDIFILDFSNGSDISDIKYRFMNLK
;
A
#
# COMPACT_ATOMS: atom_id res chain seq x y z
N MET A 1 -30.17 -14.04 -36.44
CA MET A 1 -30.13 -12.61 -36.86
C MET A 1 -28.95 -11.95 -36.18
N LYS A 2 -28.02 -11.39 -37.00
CA LYS A 2 -27.16 -10.19 -36.81
C LYS A 2 -26.50 -9.94 -35.43
N HIS A 3 -25.22 -9.63 -35.24
CA HIS A 3 -24.08 -9.31 -36.11
C HIS A 3 -22.76 -9.44 -35.28
N ILE A 4 -21.69 -9.69 -36.03
CA ILE A 4 -20.23 -9.65 -35.77
C ILE A 4 -19.72 -8.44 -34.97
N SER A 5 -18.68 -8.63 -34.13
CA SER A 5 -17.35 -7.92 -34.12
C SER A 5 -16.47 -8.44 -32.95
N LEU A 6 -15.42 -9.25 -33.18
CA LEU A 6 -13.99 -8.90 -33.44
C LEU A 6 -13.36 -8.10 -32.25
N ILE A 7 -12.34 -8.58 -31.52
CA ILE A 7 -10.89 -8.53 -31.89
C ILE A 7 -10.03 -9.50 -31.03
N LEU A 8 -8.99 -9.97 -31.72
CA LEU A 8 -7.81 -10.82 -31.44
C LEU A 8 -6.82 -10.24 -30.37
N LEU A 9 -6.09 -11.09 -29.60
CA LEU A 9 -4.60 -11.23 -29.59
C LEU A 9 -4.01 -11.90 -28.30
N ILE A 10 -3.49 -13.12 -28.49
CA ILE A 10 -2.13 -13.65 -28.19
C ILE A 10 -1.55 -13.63 -26.75
N LEU A 11 -1.20 -14.86 -26.31
CA LEU A 11 -0.20 -15.27 -25.31
C LEU A 11 1.13 -14.50 -25.38
N ILE A 12 1.89 -14.42 -24.28
CA ILE A 12 3.30 -14.86 -24.16
C ILE A 12 3.87 -14.40 -22.81
N SER A 13 4.53 -15.37 -22.14
CA SER A 13 5.58 -15.30 -21.10
C SER A 13 5.27 -14.52 -19.80
N SER A 14 5.88 -14.79 -18.65
CA SER A 14 7.13 -15.49 -18.34
C SER A 14 6.99 -16.25 -17.01
N PRO A 15 7.90 -17.20 -16.72
CA PRO A 15 7.80 -18.12 -15.60
C PRO A 15 8.42 -17.48 -14.36
N LEU A 16 7.65 -17.30 -13.29
CA LEU A 16 8.22 -17.05 -11.98
C LEU A 16 8.03 -18.29 -11.13
N THR A 17 9.15 -18.96 -10.91
CA THR A 17 9.38 -20.04 -9.96
C THR A 17 8.70 -19.72 -8.64
N TYR A 18 7.54 -20.35 -8.46
CA TYR A 18 6.77 -20.37 -7.24
C TYR A 18 7.32 -21.50 -6.37
N THR A 19 8.18 -21.18 -5.41
CA THR A 19 8.56 -22.15 -4.36
C THR A 19 7.39 -22.22 -3.40
N GLY A 20 6.47 -23.14 -3.71
CA GLY A 20 5.26 -23.36 -2.95
C GLY A 20 5.58 -23.86 -1.54
N GLN A 21 4.94 -23.23 -0.55
CA GLN A 21 4.47 -23.87 0.66
C GLN A 21 3.32 -23.02 1.23
N GLY A 22 2.11 -23.32 0.74
CA GLY A 22 0.87 -22.82 1.33
C GLY A 22 0.49 -23.59 2.60
N ILE A 23 -0.50 -23.06 3.32
CA ILE A 23 -1.02 -23.54 4.61
C ILE A 23 -1.30 -25.06 4.59
N PRO A 24 -1.02 -25.82 5.67
CA PRO A 24 -1.37 -27.23 5.77
C PRO A 24 -2.88 -27.47 5.64
N PHE A 25 -3.25 -28.36 4.72
CA PHE A 25 -4.62 -28.78 4.40
C PHE A 25 -5.45 -29.32 5.58
N SER A 26 -4.81 -29.69 6.69
CA SER A 26 -5.47 -30.25 7.87
C SER A 26 -6.51 -29.31 8.50
N LYS A 27 -6.46 -28.01 8.21
CA LYS A 27 -7.42 -27.02 8.75
C LYS A 27 -8.66 -26.73 7.88
N LEU A 28 -8.75 -27.29 6.67
CA LEU A 28 -9.98 -27.21 5.85
C LEU A 28 -11.02 -28.29 6.21
N TYR A 29 -10.73 -29.17 7.17
CA TYR A 29 -11.51 -30.38 7.45
C TYR A 29 -12.95 -30.15 7.91
N ASN A 30 -13.34 -28.92 8.26
CA ASN A 30 -14.68 -28.61 8.77
C ASN A 30 -15.49 -27.62 7.90
N LYS A 31 -15.00 -27.22 6.71
CA LYS A 31 -15.76 -26.38 5.79
C LYS A 31 -16.16 -27.18 4.56
N ILE A 32 -17.46 -27.16 4.22
CA ILE A 32 -17.96 -27.69 2.95
C ILE A 32 -17.32 -26.87 1.83
N ILE A 33 -16.46 -27.51 1.04
CA ILE A 33 -15.83 -26.88 -0.12
C ILE A 33 -16.84 -26.89 -1.26
N PRO A 34 -17.14 -25.74 -1.90
CA PRO A 34 -17.93 -25.70 -3.11
C PRO A 34 -17.39 -26.67 -4.17
N GLU A 35 -18.23 -27.50 -4.77
CA GLU A 35 -17.81 -28.52 -5.75
C GLU A 35 -17.02 -27.93 -6.92
N LYS A 36 -17.40 -26.73 -7.36
CA LYS A 36 -16.71 -25.98 -8.41
C LYS A 36 -15.22 -25.78 -8.12
N LEU A 37 -14.81 -25.72 -6.84
CA LEU A 37 -13.43 -25.52 -6.42
C LEU A 37 -12.62 -26.83 -6.32
N VAL A 38 -13.23 -28.00 -6.43
CA VAL A 38 -12.53 -29.30 -6.23
C VAL A 38 -11.43 -29.51 -7.27
N TYR A 39 -11.71 -29.19 -8.54
CA TYR A 39 -10.74 -29.34 -9.63
C TYR A 39 -9.51 -28.41 -9.47
N PRO A 40 -9.67 -27.08 -9.38
CA PRO A 40 -8.51 -26.19 -9.19
C PRO A 40 -7.77 -26.48 -7.88
N LEU A 41 -8.48 -26.90 -6.82
CA LEU A 41 -7.87 -27.33 -5.57
C LEU A 41 -6.97 -28.55 -5.74
N ASN A 42 -7.39 -29.52 -6.55
CA ASN A 42 -6.57 -30.69 -6.85
C ASN A 42 -5.33 -30.32 -7.68
N GLN A 43 -5.45 -29.35 -8.59
CA GLN A 43 -4.30 -28.81 -9.31
C GLN A 43 -3.33 -28.11 -8.35
N TRP A 44 -3.87 -27.31 -7.42
CA TRP A 44 -3.11 -26.62 -6.39
C TRP A 44 -2.32 -27.60 -5.51
N LYS A 45 -2.97 -28.66 -5.00
CA LYS A 45 -2.33 -29.72 -4.20
C LYS A 45 -1.19 -30.43 -4.91
N LYS A 46 -1.29 -30.58 -6.23
CA LYS A 46 -0.27 -31.24 -7.06
C LYS A 46 0.88 -30.30 -7.46
N GLY A 47 0.88 -29.06 -6.97
CA GLY A 47 1.90 -28.06 -7.32
C GLY A 47 1.70 -27.41 -8.69
N TYR A 48 0.57 -27.65 -9.37
CA TYR A 48 0.23 -27.03 -10.65
C TYR A 48 -0.38 -25.64 -10.43
N PHE A 49 0.35 -24.75 -9.75
CA PHE A 49 -0.17 -23.47 -9.26
C PHE A 49 -0.66 -22.57 -10.38
N SER A 50 0.06 -22.45 -11.50
CA SER A 50 -0.38 -21.60 -12.61
C SER A 50 -1.72 -22.05 -13.20
N THR A 51 -1.93 -23.36 -13.30
CA THR A 51 -3.18 -23.94 -13.79
C THR A 51 -4.30 -23.72 -12.78
N ALA A 52 -4.02 -24.02 -11.51
CA ALA A 52 -4.96 -23.82 -10.41
C ALA A 52 -5.40 -22.36 -10.26
N ILE A 53 -4.47 -21.40 -10.33
CA ILE A 53 -4.77 -19.96 -10.28
C ILE A 53 -5.68 -19.58 -11.44
N LYS A 54 -5.35 -20.01 -12.66
CA LYS A 54 -6.17 -19.71 -13.84
C LYS A 54 -7.60 -20.24 -13.68
N ASP A 55 -7.73 -21.47 -13.22
CA ASP A 55 -9.01 -22.13 -13.00
C ASP A 55 -9.80 -21.45 -11.86
N PHE A 56 -9.13 -21.04 -10.76
CA PHE A 56 -9.75 -20.23 -9.70
C PHE A 56 -10.23 -18.88 -10.22
N GLU A 57 -9.43 -18.20 -11.05
CA GLU A 57 -9.76 -16.91 -11.64
C GLU A 57 -10.97 -17.02 -12.60
N GLU A 58 -11.06 -18.09 -13.39
CA GLU A 58 -12.22 -18.36 -14.25
C GLU A 58 -13.49 -18.60 -13.42
N LEU A 59 -13.38 -19.37 -12.33
CA LEU A 59 -14.50 -19.61 -11.43
C LEU A 59 -14.96 -18.33 -10.72
N ILE A 60 -14.05 -17.51 -10.21
CA ILE A 60 -14.39 -16.22 -9.57
C ILE A 60 -15.12 -15.29 -10.55
N LYS A 61 -14.67 -15.22 -11.81
CA LYS A 61 -15.34 -14.42 -12.85
C LYS A 61 -16.78 -14.89 -13.08
N SER A 62 -17.02 -16.19 -12.99
CA SER A 62 -18.35 -16.78 -13.15
C SER A 62 -19.20 -16.72 -11.88
N ASP A 63 -18.58 -16.57 -10.70
CA ASP A 63 -19.22 -16.69 -9.40
C ASP A 63 -18.40 -15.98 -8.31
N SER A 64 -18.72 -14.70 -8.06
CA SER A 64 -17.99 -13.87 -7.09
C SER A 64 -18.16 -14.32 -5.64
N THR A 65 -19.11 -15.21 -5.35
CA THR A 65 -19.30 -15.77 -4.01
C THR A 65 -18.17 -16.71 -3.59
N LEU A 66 -17.34 -17.17 -4.55
CA LEU A 66 -16.21 -18.05 -4.31
C LEU A 66 -14.93 -17.32 -3.86
N ILE A 67 -14.88 -15.98 -3.95
CA ILE A 67 -13.70 -15.17 -3.58
C ILE A 67 -13.17 -15.51 -2.18
N PRO A 68 -14.01 -15.62 -1.12
CA PRO A 68 -13.52 -15.94 0.23
C PRO A 68 -12.88 -17.33 0.31
N PHE A 69 -13.42 -18.32 -0.42
CA PHE A 69 -12.89 -19.69 -0.45
C PHE A 69 -11.57 -19.75 -1.22
N VAL A 70 -11.48 -19.08 -2.37
CA VAL A 70 -10.22 -19.00 -3.14
C VAL A 70 -9.17 -18.27 -2.33
N ALA A 71 -9.49 -17.12 -1.74
CA ALA A 71 -8.57 -16.39 -0.86
C ALA A 71 -8.07 -17.30 0.27
N THR A 72 -8.96 -18.02 0.96
CA THR A 72 -8.59 -19.02 1.97
C THR A 72 -7.60 -20.06 1.44
N ILE A 73 -7.87 -20.63 0.26
CA ILE A 73 -7.06 -21.69 -0.37
C ILE A 73 -5.69 -21.16 -0.82
N THR A 74 -5.63 -19.91 -1.30
CA THR A 74 -4.41 -19.25 -1.78
C THR A 74 -3.66 -18.51 -0.68
N GLY A 75 -4.14 -18.56 0.58
CA GLY A 75 -3.44 -18.04 1.77
C GLY A 75 -3.99 -16.74 2.37
N GLY A 76 -4.99 -16.11 1.74
CA GLY A 76 -5.73 -14.97 2.27
C GLY A 76 -6.89 -15.37 3.19
N ASN A 77 -6.59 -15.72 4.45
CA ASN A 77 -7.62 -15.74 5.50
C ASN A 77 -7.66 -14.37 6.19
N TYR A 78 -8.43 -13.44 5.62
CA TYR A 78 -8.68 -12.11 6.18
C TYR A 78 -10.15 -11.73 6.05
N HIS A 79 -10.61 -10.86 6.95
CA HIS A 79 -11.89 -10.17 6.83
C HIS A 79 -11.70 -8.91 6.00
N LEU A 80 -12.47 -8.77 4.93
CA LEU A 80 -12.47 -7.56 4.11
C LEU A 80 -13.48 -6.57 4.67
N ILE A 81 -13.00 -5.41 5.11
CA ILE A 81 -13.83 -4.33 5.65
C ILE A 81 -13.75 -3.15 4.68
N ARG A 82 -14.89 -2.68 4.16
CA ARG A 82 -14.98 -1.39 3.48
C ARG A 82 -15.18 -0.32 4.56
N LEU A 83 -14.25 0.62 4.67
CA LEU A 83 -14.26 1.64 5.71
C LEU A 83 -15.02 2.89 5.28
N THR A 84 -14.96 3.24 4.00
CA THR A 84 -15.58 4.46 3.47
C THR A 84 -16.40 4.21 2.22
N ASP A 85 -17.34 5.11 1.96
CA ASP A 85 -18.22 5.13 0.80
C ASP A 85 -18.23 6.50 0.09
N ASN A 86 -17.10 7.20 0.13
CA ASN A 86 -16.99 8.58 -0.33
C ASN A 86 -17.10 8.69 -1.87
N ILE A 87 -17.80 9.73 -2.32
CA ILE A 87 -18.06 9.99 -3.74
C ILE A 87 -16.86 10.56 -4.51
N TYR A 88 -15.87 11.16 -3.83
CA TYR A 88 -14.75 11.85 -4.49
C TYR A 88 -13.46 11.06 -4.49
N ALA A 89 -12.80 10.92 -3.34
CA ALA A 89 -11.58 10.12 -3.16
C ALA A 89 -11.16 10.13 -1.70
N ASP A 90 -10.90 8.95 -1.15
CA ASP A 90 -10.21 8.76 0.11
C ASP A 90 -8.84 8.12 -0.11
N ARG A 91 -7.78 8.76 0.40
CA ARG A 91 -6.39 8.33 0.25
C ARG A 91 -5.83 7.93 1.61
N VAL A 92 -5.52 6.64 1.77
CA VAL A 92 -4.95 6.10 3.00
C VAL A 92 -3.64 6.81 3.35
N GLY A 93 -3.48 7.13 4.63
CA GLY A 93 -2.28 7.73 5.17
C GLY A 93 -1.38 6.71 5.88
N GLY A 94 -1.93 6.10 6.94
CA GLY A 94 -1.24 5.06 7.71
C GLY A 94 -1.90 4.75 9.05
N PHE A 95 -1.46 3.66 9.69
CA PHE A 95 -1.92 3.30 11.03
C PHE A 95 -1.19 4.11 12.11
N SER A 96 -1.83 4.31 13.26
CA SER A 96 -1.14 4.76 14.47
C SER A 96 -0.13 3.71 14.93
N PRO A 97 0.91 4.06 15.69
CA PRO A 97 1.85 3.08 16.22
C PRO A 97 1.19 1.97 17.06
N SER A 98 0.07 2.28 17.72
CA SER A 98 -0.74 1.28 18.43
C SER A 98 -1.57 0.36 17.53
N GLY A 99 -1.72 0.69 16.24
CA GLY A 99 -2.66 0.04 15.33
C GLY A 99 -4.15 0.35 15.59
N THR A 100 -4.46 1.14 16.62
CA THR A 100 -5.86 1.40 17.03
C THR A 100 -6.54 2.48 16.21
N LYS A 101 -5.81 3.24 15.41
CA LYS A 101 -6.35 4.26 14.50
C LYS A 101 -5.77 4.12 13.09
N LEU A 102 -6.56 4.50 12.09
CA LEU A 102 -6.13 4.71 10.72
C LEU A 102 -6.36 6.17 10.35
N ILE A 103 -5.34 6.86 9.84
CA ILE A 103 -5.45 8.23 9.32
C ILE A 103 -5.47 8.21 7.79
N PHE A 104 -6.26 9.09 7.20
CA PHE A 104 -6.41 9.25 5.76
C PHE A 104 -6.81 10.68 5.39
N THR A 105 -6.69 11.02 4.12
CA THR A 105 -7.24 12.26 3.56
C THR A 105 -8.50 11.98 2.78
N ARG A 106 -9.49 12.85 2.97
CA ARG A 106 -10.77 12.82 2.27
C ARG A 106 -10.92 14.06 1.42
N ASP A 107 -11.13 13.89 0.12
CA ASP A 107 -11.55 15.00 -0.73
C ASP A 107 -13.07 15.20 -0.57
N THR A 108 -13.51 16.43 -0.26
CA THR A 108 -14.90 16.73 0.14
C THR A 108 -15.68 17.61 -0.83
N SER A 109 -14.99 18.37 -1.68
CA SER A 109 -15.66 19.12 -2.75
C SER A 109 -14.74 19.33 -3.92
N VAL A 110 -15.28 19.24 -5.13
CA VAL A 110 -14.67 19.78 -6.35
C VAL A 110 -15.57 20.90 -6.83
N THR A 111 -15.22 22.16 -6.56
CA THR A 111 -15.98 23.29 -7.13
C THR A 111 -15.51 23.51 -8.55
N ARG A 112 -16.39 23.39 -9.54
CA ARG A 112 -16.14 23.84 -10.92
C ARG A 112 -16.36 25.34 -10.99
N LEU A 113 -15.31 26.09 -11.27
CA LEU A 113 -15.42 27.52 -11.58
C LEU A 113 -15.35 27.68 -13.10
N ASP A 114 -16.32 28.40 -13.66
CA ASP A 114 -16.27 28.93 -15.02
C ASP A 114 -15.47 30.23 -14.95
N ASP A 115 -14.28 30.25 -15.56
CA ASP A 115 -13.38 31.41 -15.57
C ASP A 115 -13.69 32.40 -16.70
N GLY A 116 -14.73 32.13 -17.50
CA GLY A 116 -15.20 32.99 -18.57
C GLY A 116 -14.28 33.06 -19.79
N PHE A 117 -13.22 32.25 -19.87
CA PHE A 117 -12.20 32.37 -20.92
C PHE A 117 -11.73 31.06 -21.57
N PHE A 118 -12.23 29.88 -21.16
CA PHE A 118 -11.77 28.52 -21.51
C PHE A 118 -10.78 27.93 -20.46
N ASP A 119 -11.28 27.50 -19.29
CA ASP A 119 -11.15 26.14 -18.78
C ASP A 119 -11.76 26.02 -17.38
N TRP A 120 -12.23 24.82 -17.05
CA TRP A 120 -12.89 24.53 -15.78
C TRP A 120 -11.86 24.47 -14.65
N LEU A 121 -11.99 25.33 -13.63
CA LEU A 121 -11.14 25.24 -12.45
C LEU A 121 -11.79 24.29 -11.42
N GLU A 122 -11.19 23.12 -11.20
CA GLU A 122 -11.61 22.18 -10.14
C GLU A 122 -10.92 22.54 -8.80
N LYS A 123 -11.65 23.23 -7.91
CA LYS A 123 -11.15 23.51 -6.55
C LYS A 123 -11.46 22.34 -5.63
N SER A 124 -10.46 21.47 -5.42
CA SER A 124 -10.53 20.41 -4.43
C SER A 124 -10.21 20.93 -3.02
N ARG A 125 -11.06 20.57 -2.05
CA ARG A 125 -10.76 20.66 -0.61
C ARG A 125 -10.51 19.27 -0.05
N SER A 126 -9.44 19.14 0.72
CA SER A 126 -9.09 17.89 1.39
C SER A 126 -9.11 18.07 2.91
N GLU A 127 -9.79 17.15 3.59
CA GLU A 127 -9.79 17.06 5.05
C GLU A 127 -8.88 15.92 5.49
N VAL A 128 -8.30 16.05 6.69
CA VAL A 128 -7.62 14.93 7.34
C VAL A 128 -8.61 14.27 8.29
N VAL A 129 -8.70 12.96 8.22
CA VAL A 129 -9.66 12.16 8.98
C VAL A 129 -8.91 11.01 9.63
N TYR A 130 -9.27 10.66 10.86
CA TYR A 130 -8.89 9.37 11.42
C TYR A 130 -10.11 8.56 11.83
N PHE A 131 -10.01 7.26 11.62
CA PHE A 131 -10.94 6.26 12.12
C PHE A 131 -10.33 5.56 13.33
N ASP A 132 -11.10 5.41 14.39
CA ASP A 132 -10.71 4.73 15.61
C ASP A 132 -11.38 3.34 15.66
N PHE A 133 -10.57 2.28 15.64
CA PHE A 133 -11.06 0.89 15.58
C PHE A 133 -11.66 0.40 16.89
N GLU A 134 -11.29 1.00 18.03
CA GLU A 134 -11.81 0.60 19.33
C GLU A 134 -13.24 1.12 19.53
N THR A 135 -13.48 2.36 19.10
CA THR A 135 -14.78 3.04 19.23
C THR A 135 -15.66 2.92 17.99
N GLY A 136 -15.09 2.51 16.85
CA GLY A 136 -15.78 2.50 15.56
C GLY A 136 -16.12 3.91 15.04
N LYS A 137 -15.46 4.95 15.56
CA LYS A 137 -15.80 6.35 15.30
C LYS A 137 -14.81 7.00 14.34
N GLU A 138 -15.35 7.75 13.39
CA GLU A 138 -14.59 8.65 12.54
C GLU A 138 -14.50 10.07 13.16
N THR A 139 -13.33 10.70 13.04
CA THR A 139 -13.11 12.10 13.46
C THR A 139 -12.41 12.88 12.36
N THR A 140 -13.07 13.95 11.91
CA THR A 140 -12.51 14.93 10.96
C THR A 140 -11.69 15.99 11.68
N ILE A 141 -10.49 16.25 11.17
CA ILE A 141 -9.58 17.31 11.61
C ILE A 141 -9.64 18.46 10.61
N LYS A 142 -10.19 19.58 11.06
CA LYS A 142 -10.23 20.82 10.26
C LYS A 142 -8.89 21.53 10.36
N LEU A 143 -8.14 21.51 9.27
CA LEU A 143 -6.88 22.20 9.13
C LEU A 143 -7.08 23.50 8.35
N PRO A 144 -6.27 24.54 8.58
CA PRO A 144 -6.46 25.86 7.96
C PRO A 144 -6.03 25.91 6.48
N TYR A 145 -5.75 24.77 5.86
CA TYR A 145 -5.22 24.63 4.51
C TYR A 145 -6.29 24.12 3.54
N ASN A 146 -6.23 24.55 2.29
CA ASN A 146 -7.18 24.08 1.27
C ASN A 146 -6.97 22.61 0.92
N ARG A 147 -5.71 22.17 0.84
CA ARG A 147 -5.36 20.78 0.56
C ARG A 147 -4.37 20.23 1.58
N CYS A 148 -4.63 18.99 1.99
CA CYS A 148 -3.80 18.21 2.88
C CYS A 148 -3.54 16.85 2.24
N PHE A 149 -2.31 16.33 2.34
CA PHE A 149 -1.92 15.08 1.69
C PHE A 149 -1.12 14.16 2.60
N SER A 150 -1.22 12.86 2.30
CA SER A 150 -0.38 11.78 2.84
C SER A 150 -0.20 11.77 4.35
N PRO A 151 -1.25 11.96 5.17
CA PRO A 151 -1.07 12.07 6.62
C PRO A 151 -0.50 10.77 7.19
N LYS A 152 0.47 10.83 8.10
CA LYS A 152 1.07 9.64 8.73
C LYS A 152 1.30 9.88 10.22
N PHE A 153 0.83 8.98 11.07
CA PHE A 153 1.03 9.08 12.51
C PHE A 153 2.51 8.98 12.87
N GLN A 154 2.98 9.95 13.65
CA GLN A 154 4.27 9.88 14.35
C GLN A 154 4.07 9.20 15.72
N SER A 155 2.93 9.46 16.35
CA SER A 155 2.54 8.89 17.64
C SER A 155 1.01 8.71 17.68
N ASN A 156 0.47 8.20 18.79
CA ASN A 156 -0.98 8.12 18.95
C ASN A 156 -1.65 9.49 19.13
N THR A 157 -0.87 10.56 19.36
CA THR A 157 -1.38 11.92 19.58
C THR A 157 -0.78 12.94 18.60
N SER A 158 -0.02 12.51 17.60
CA SER A 158 0.57 13.40 16.60
C SER A 158 0.75 12.73 15.25
N PHE A 159 0.63 13.51 14.17
CA PHE A 159 0.83 13.03 12.81
C PHE A 159 1.46 14.10 11.93
N PHE A 160 2.25 13.66 10.95
CA PHE A 160 2.74 14.52 9.88
C PHE A 160 1.75 14.58 8.74
N TYR A 161 1.68 15.70 8.03
CA TYR A 161 0.90 15.86 6.81
C TYR A 161 1.54 16.90 5.90
N ILE A 162 1.29 16.81 4.60
CA ILE A 162 1.69 17.85 3.65
C ILE A 162 0.54 18.85 3.50
N ALA A 163 0.81 20.12 3.72
CA ALA A 163 -0.13 21.23 3.59
C ALA A 163 0.13 22.02 2.31
N SER A 164 -0.94 22.51 1.67
CA SER A 164 -0.86 23.47 0.57
C SER A 164 -2.05 24.44 0.59
N ASN A 165 -1.76 25.71 0.36
CA ASN A 165 -2.79 26.75 0.18
C ASN A 165 -3.37 26.77 -1.23
N ASP A 166 -2.70 26.14 -2.20
CA ASP A 166 -3.10 26.18 -3.59
C ASP A 166 -4.28 25.25 -3.87
N SER A 167 -5.27 25.81 -4.55
CA SER A 167 -6.44 25.07 -5.03
C SER A 167 -6.15 24.20 -6.25
N THR A 168 -5.06 24.46 -6.97
CA THR A 168 -4.82 23.98 -8.34
C THR A 168 -3.45 23.31 -8.48
N GLY A 169 -3.16 22.30 -7.66
CA GLY A 169 -1.99 21.43 -7.87
C GLY A 169 -0.66 22.15 -8.12
N GLY A 170 -0.52 23.38 -7.59
CA GLY A 170 0.52 24.34 -7.91
C GLY A 170 1.93 23.88 -7.52
N ASP A 171 2.89 24.75 -7.84
CA ASP A 171 4.33 24.51 -7.77
C ASP A 171 4.71 23.77 -6.47
N PRO A 172 5.52 22.70 -6.56
CA PRO A 172 6.16 22.08 -5.40
C PRO A 172 6.67 23.06 -4.32
N ALA A 173 7.04 24.29 -4.69
CA ALA A 173 7.50 25.33 -3.76
C ALA A 173 6.51 25.74 -2.65
N ASP A 174 5.19 25.61 -2.87
CA ASP A 174 4.16 26.06 -1.92
C ASP A 174 3.67 24.97 -0.95
N LYS A 175 4.38 23.84 -0.89
CA LYS A 175 4.04 22.70 -0.05
C LYS A 175 4.92 22.67 1.19
N MET A 176 4.27 22.44 2.33
CA MET A 176 4.93 22.37 3.64
C MET A 176 4.63 21.03 4.29
N LEU A 177 5.66 20.36 4.79
CA LEU A 177 5.46 19.23 5.70
C LEU A 177 5.27 19.78 7.11
N MET A 178 4.13 19.45 7.68
CA MET A 178 3.66 19.93 8.97
C MET A 178 3.58 18.78 9.96
N LEU A 179 3.76 19.06 11.25
CA LEU A 179 3.47 18.14 12.36
C LEU A 179 2.25 18.67 13.13
N PHE A 180 1.17 17.89 13.18
CA PHE A 180 -0.02 18.22 13.95
C PHE A 180 -0.04 17.48 15.29
N HIS A 181 -0.43 18.19 16.35
CA HIS A 181 -0.64 17.63 17.69
C HIS A 181 -2.13 17.56 18.01
N LEU A 182 -2.67 16.36 18.23
CA LEU A 182 -4.11 16.13 18.50
C LEU A 182 -4.59 16.81 19.78
N ASP A 183 -3.77 16.79 20.84
CA ASP A 183 -4.14 17.29 22.16
C ASP A 183 -4.25 18.83 22.19
N THR A 184 -3.28 19.52 21.59
CA THR A 184 -3.21 20.99 21.57
C THR A 184 -3.90 21.60 20.35
N LYS A 185 -4.13 20.79 19.30
CA LYS A 185 -4.63 21.22 17.98
C LYS A 185 -3.72 22.23 17.29
N ILE A 186 -2.42 22.15 17.54
CA ILE A 186 -1.38 23.02 16.97
C ILE A 186 -0.67 22.28 15.83
N SER A 187 -0.30 23.03 14.79
CA SER A 187 0.58 22.56 13.71
C SER A 187 1.92 23.29 13.76
N ASP A 188 3.01 22.54 13.66
CA ASP A 188 4.37 23.07 13.52
C ASP A 188 4.92 22.78 12.11
N THR A 189 5.50 23.79 11.47
CA THR A 189 6.17 23.61 10.17
C THR A 189 7.50 22.88 10.37
N CYS A 190 7.65 21.72 9.74
CA CYS A 190 8.86 20.90 9.84
C CYS A 190 9.84 21.22 8.71
N LEU A 191 9.35 21.18 7.46
CA LEU A 191 10.15 21.36 6.25
C LEU A 191 9.31 22.04 5.17
N HIS A 192 9.92 22.94 4.40
CA HIS A 192 9.39 23.35 3.10
C HIS A 192 9.82 22.28 2.09
N THR A 193 8.87 21.55 1.51
CA THR A 193 9.18 20.46 0.59
C THR A 193 8.10 20.27 -0.44
N GLY A 194 8.53 20.11 -1.68
CA GLY A 194 7.65 19.91 -2.82
C GLY A 194 7.43 18.46 -3.23
N ARG A 195 7.94 17.48 -2.46
CA ARG A 195 7.89 16.06 -2.86
C ARG A 195 7.31 15.15 -1.77
N TYR A 196 6.70 14.07 -2.25
CA TYR A 196 5.59 13.37 -1.56
C TYR A 196 5.97 12.10 -0.80
N GLY A 197 7.25 11.68 -0.84
CA GLY A 197 7.72 10.45 -0.22
C GLY A 197 8.33 10.69 1.16
N TYR A 198 7.62 10.31 2.22
CA TYR A 198 8.16 10.26 3.58
C TYR A 198 7.55 9.14 4.40
N CYS A 199 8.22 8.74 5.48
CA CYS A 199 7.62 7.96 6.56
C CYS A 199 8.06 8.47 7.93
N PRO A 200 7.19 8.42 8.94
CA PRO A 200 7.60 8.57 10.33
C PRO A 200 8.39 7.33 10.76
N TYR A 201 9.50 7.53 11.46
CA TYR A 201 10.18 6.45 12.18
C TYR A 201 10.48 6.93 13.59
N LYS A 202 9.86 6.29 14.59
CA LYS A 202 9.84 6.81 15.97
C LYS A 202 9.33 8.25 15.97
N LYS A 203 10.09 9.18 16.54
CA LYS A 203 9.76 10.63 16.57
C LYS A 203 10.41 11.42 15.43
N GLU A 204 11.05 10.75 14.49
CA GLU A 204 11.79 11.35 13.40
C GLU A 204 11.08 11.12 12.07
N LEU A 205 11.55 11.84 11.05
CA LEU A 205 11.06 11.78 9.70
C LEU A 205 12.12 11.15 8.80
N ILE A 206 11.74 10.17 8.00
CA ILE A 206 12.56 9.68 6.89
C ILE A 206 11.97 10.20 5.59
N TYR A 207 12.80 10.81 4.74
CA TYR A 207 12.39 11.30 3.44
C TYR A 207 13.54 11.21 2.43
N TYR A 208 13.21 11.29 1.14
CA TYR A 208 14.20 11.36 0.07
C TYR A 208 14.49 12.82 -0.29
N GLU A 209 15.77 13.20 -0.31
CA GLU A 209 16.27 14.52 -0.69
C GLU A 209 16.90 14.45 -2.08
N PRO A 210 16.23 14.95 -3.14
CA PRO A 210 16.74 14.88 -4.50
C PRO A 210 18.02 15.68 -4.72
N ALA A 211 18.19 16.81 -4.01
CA ALA A 211 19.39 17.64 -4.15
C ALA A 211 20.66 16.89 -3.72
N GLU A 212 20.52 16.00 -2.74
CA GLU A 212 21.60 15.18 -2.20
C GLU A 212 21.62 13.76 -2.82
N ASP A 213 20.62 13.42 -3.63
CA ASP A 213 20.30 12.06 -4.07
C ASP A 213 20.45 11.04 -2.91
N ALA A 214 19.75 11.33 -1.80
CA ALA A 214 19.95 10.65 -0.53
C ALA A 214 18.65 10.41 0.26
N ILE A 215 18.62 9.34 1.04
CA ILE A 215 17.59 9.10 2.06
C ILE A 215 18.07 9.74 3.37
N ILE A 216 17.28 10.67 3.88
CA ILE A 216 17.60 11.49 5.05
C ILE A 216 16.70 11.10 6.21
N ARG A 217 17.31 10.93 7.38
CA ARG A 217 16.65 10.95 8.68
C ARG A 217 16.73 12.35 9.26
N PHE A 218 15.59 12.93 9.58
CA PHE A 218 15.45 14.28 10.08
C PHE A 218 14.71 14.31 11.41
N ASN A 219 15.27 15.03 12.38
CA ASN A 219 14.65 15.26 13.65
C ASN A 219 13.91 16.61 13.65
N PRO A 220 12.57 16.64 13.68
CA PRO A 220 11.82 17.90 13.60
C PRO A 220 12.06 18.86 14.77
N LYS A 221 12.50 18.35 15.93
CA LYS A 221 12.71 19.18 17.12
C LYS A 221 14.09 19.84 17.13
N SER A 222 15.14 19.09 16.78
CA SER A 222 16.50 19.62 16.76
C SER A 222 16.94 20.15 15.40
N HIS A 223 16.15 19.91 14.35
CA HIS A 223 16.49 20.14 12.94
C HIS A 223 17.75 19.39 12.47
N ASN A 224 18.22 18.40 13.22
CA ASN A 224 19.36 17.59 12.82
C ASN A 224 19.00 16.68 11.65
N LYS A 225 19.91 16.58 10.68
CA LYS A 225 19.82 15.69 9.52
C LYS A 225 20.92 14.64 9.60
N THR A 226 20.59 13.40 9.24
CA THR A 226 21.54 12.30 9.08
C THR A 226 21.25 11.64 7.74
N ILE A 227 22.28 11.48 6.91
CA ILE A 227 22.20 10.71 5.67
C ILE A 227 22.20 9.23 6.06
N LEU A 228 21.11 8.51 5.76
CA LEU A 228 21.05 7.06 5.94
C LEU A 228 21.66 6.33 4.75
N TYR A 229 21.47 6.88 3.56
CA TYR A 229 22.01 6.37 2.31
C TYR A 229 22.17 7.51 1.30
N SER A 230 23.27 7.52 0.56
CA SER A 230 23.48 8.42 -0.59
C SER A 230 23.94 7.62 -1.80
N ASN A 231 23.49 8.02 -2.98
CA ASN A 231 23.86 7.34 -4.22
C ASN A 231 25.31 7.63 -4.67
N SER A 232 25.98 8.60 -4.04
CA SER A 232 27.32 9.08 -4.38
C SER A 232 28.48 8.11 -4.09
N GLY A 233 28.22 6.90 -3.56
CA GLY A 233 29.24 6.12 -2.85
C GLY A 233 29.72 4.77 -3.42
N LEU A 234 28.92 3.95 -4.11
CA LEU A 234 29.38 2.55 -4.32
C LEU A 234 28.75 1.73 -5.46
N LEU A 235 27.91 2.33 -6.30
CA LEU A 235 27.32 1.62 -7.43
C LEU A 235 27.78 2.28 -8.73
N ASN A 236 28.72 1.66 -9.43
CA ASN A 236 28.95 1.82 -10.88
C ASN A 236 27.72 1.41 -11.74
N HIS A 237 26.51 1.44 -11.16
CA HIS A 237 25.25 1.26 -11.83
C HIS A 237 24.47 2.57 -11.80
N TYR A 238 24.27 3.13 -12.98
CA TYR A 238 23.28 4.15 -13.37
C TYR A 238 21.86 3.85 -12.86
N ARG A 239 21.60 3.91 -11.55
CA ARG A 239 20.25 3.79 -10.97
C ARG A 239 20.02 4.99 -10.05
N PRO A 240 19.51 6.11 -10.58
CA PRO A 240 19.15 7.26 -9.77
C PRO A 240 18.13 6.86 -8.69
N LEU A 241 18.29 7.34 -7.45
CA LEU A 241 17.21 7.27 -6.45
C LEU A 241 16.09 8.28 -6.78
N THR A 242 16.21 9.05 -7.87
CA THR A 242 15.29 10.11 -8.30
C THR A 242 13.87 9.65 -8.64
N MET A 243 13.46 8.46 -8.19
CA MET A 243 12.14 7.87 -8.34
C MET A 243 11.62 7.20 -7.07
N ILE A 244 12.23 7.43 -5.89
CA ILE A 244 11.64 6.98 -4.62
C ILE A 244 10.35 7.77 -4.39
N GLN A 245 9.22 7.10 -4.64
CA GLN A 245 7.88 7.67 -4.42
C GLN A 245 7.30 7.21 -3.09
N ASN A 246 7.72 6.06 -2.59
CA ASN A 246 7.12 5.41 -1.44
C ASN A 246 8.19 5.01 -0.42
N LEU A 247 8.03 5.55 0.78
CA LEU A 247 8.80 5.22 1.97
C LEU A 247 7.84 4.66 3.01
N SER A 248 8.24 3.58 3.65
CA SER A 248 7.57 3.01 4.81
C SER A 248 8.59 2.58 5.84
N ALA A 249 8.18 2.57 7.11
CA ALA A 249 9.03 2.19 8.21
C ALA A 249 8.34 1.11 9.04
N GLY A 250 9.07 0.04 9.32
CA GLY A 250 8.73 -0.98 10.30
C GLY A 250 9.58 -0.82 11.57
N ASP A 251 9.60 -1.84 12.43
CA ASP A 251 10.32 -1.81 13.72
C ASP A 251 11.82 -1.53 13.56
N ASN A 252 12.43 -2.18 12.57
CA ASN A 252 13.87 -2.16 12.34
C ASN A 252 14.25 -1.97 10.87
N ILE A 253 13.34 -1.50 10.04
CA ILE A 253 13.57 -1.35 8.60
C ILE A 253 12.92 -0.09 8.06
N ILE A 254 13.61 0.59 7.16
CA ILE A 254 12.99 1.52 6.21
C ILE A 254 12.92 0.83 4.86
N THR A 255 11.71 0.70 4.33
CA THR A 255 11.49 0.15 2.99
C THR A 255 11.19 1.24 2.00
N PHE A 256 11.70 1.07 0.78
CA PHE A 256 11.45 1.97 -0.31
C PHE A 256 11.50 1.26 -1.65
N GLN A 257 10.78 1.81 -2.61
CA GLN A 257 10.81 1.37 -3.99
C GLN A 257 11.83 2.20 -4.76
N ALA A 258 12.72 1.55 -5.51
CA ALA A 258 13.66 2.25 -6.41
C ALA A 258 13.98 1.43 -7.67
N GLY A 259 14.44 2.13 -8.72
CA GLY A 259 14.82 1.55 -10.01
C GLY A 259 14.02 2.12 -11.19
N SER A 260 14.67 2.25 -12.36
CA SER A 260 14.08 2.81 -13.58
C SER A 260 13.71 1.76 -14.64
N ARG A 261 14.57 0.75 -14.82
CA ARG A 261 14.34 -0.39 -15.76
C ARG A 261 13.82 -1.64 -15.04
N THR A 262 14.30 -1.87 -13.83
CA THR A 262 13.88 -2.96 -12.95
C THR A 262 13.63 -2.36 -11.59
N THR A 263 12.40 -2.45 -11.12
CA THR A 263 12.01 -1.88 -9.83
C THR A 263 12.12 -2.96 -8.77
N CYS A 264 12.73 -2.62 -7.64
CA CYS A 264 12.83 -3.52 -6.49
C CYS A 264 12.36 -2.80 -5.22
N ILE A 265 11.99 -3.59 -4.22
CA ILE A 265 11.80 -3.11 -2.86
C ILE A 265 13.14 -3.29 -2.16
N TYR A 266 13.65 -2.18 -1.64
CA TYR A 266 14.86 -2.14 -0.83
C TYR A 266 14.50 -1.95 0.63
N GLY A 267 15.33 -2.55 1.49
CA GLY A 267 15.35 -2.35 2.92
C GLY A 267 16.66 -1.68 3.34
N ILE A 268 16.60 -0.71 4.23
CA ILE A 268 17.78 -0.19 4.91
C ILE A 268 17.53 -0.14 6.41
N LEU A 269 18.58 -0.42 7.19
CA LEU A 269 18.50 -0.28 8.63
C LEU A 269 18.34 1.20 9.02
N PRO A 270 17.58 1.52 10.08
CA PRO A 270 17.33 2.88 10.51
C PRO A 270 18.57 3.67 11.00
N ASP A 271 19.66 2.97 11.33
CA ASP A 271 20.98 3.54 11.65
C ASP A 271 21.86 3.76 10.41
N GLY A 272 21.37 3.41 9.22
CA GLY A 272 22.04 3.55 7.94
C GLY A 272 22.67 2.23 7.47
N GLY A 273 23.44 2.30 6.39
CA GLY A 273 24.15 1.13 5.85
C GLY A 273 23.84 0.88 4.38
N THR A 274 24.20 -0.30 3.91
CA THR A 274 23.95 -0.70 2.51
C THR A 274 22.51 -1.19 2.40
N PRO A 275 21.69 -0.62 1.49
CA PRO A 275 20.36 -1.13 1.24
C PRO A 275 20.40 -2.57 0.70
N GLU A 276 19.52 -3.41 1.21
CA GLU A 276 19.34 -4.79 0.77
C GLU A 276 18.11 -4.89 -0.13
N ILE A 277 18.18 -5.72 -1.17
CA ILE A 277 17.01 -6.03 -2.00
C ILE A 277 16.18 -7.08 -1.25
N LEU A 278 14.94 -6.74 -0.91
CA LEU A 278 14.06 -7.64 -0.16
C LEU A 278 13.29 -8.61 -1.06
N THR A 279 13.10 -8.25 -2.32
CA THR A 279 12.38 -9.08 -3.29
C THR A 279 13.35 -9.94 -4.08
N LYS A 280 13.26 -11.28 -3.93
CA LYS A 280 14.13 -12.25 -4.64
C LYS A 280 13.99 -12.19 -6.17
N GLN A 281 12.83 -11.77 -6.67
CA GLN A 281 12.55 -11.63 -8.09
C GLN A 281 12.61 -10.16 -8.49
N GLN A 282 13.39 -9.84 -9.52
CA GLN A 282 13.31 -8.54 -10.18
C GLN A 282 11.90 -8.40 -10.76
N LEU A 283 11.15 -7.41 -10.28
CA LEU A 283 9.77 -7.19 -10.71
C LEU A 283 9.84 -6.52 -12.10
N GLU A 284 9.33 -7.22 -13.12
CA GLU A 284 9.59 -6.97 -14.55
C GLU A 284 9.18 -5.58 -15.05
N TYR A 285 9.86 -5.21 -16.14
CA TYR A 285 9.84 -3.97 -16.92
C TYR A 285 8.44 -3.49 -17.37
N GLY A 286 8.25 -2.16 -17.42
CA GLY A 286 7.17 -1.53 -18.19
C GLY A 286 5.87 -1.24 -17.45
N SER A 287 5.78 -1.56 -16.16
CA SER A 287 4.68 -1.08 -15.34
C SER A 287 5.08 0.20 -14.59
N ASN A 288 4.31 1.27 -14.76
CA ASN A 288 4.26 2.37 -13.78
C ASN A 288 3.62 1.89 -12.44
N ALA A 289 3.83 0.62 -12.07
CA ALA A 289 3.23 0.00 -10.90
C ALA A 289 3.80 0.66 -9.65
N PRO A 290 2.96 1.27 -8.82
CA PRO A 290 3.39 1.81 -7.54
C PRO A 290 3.49 0.63 -6.57
N PHE A 291 4.68 0.05 -6.38
CA PHE A 291 4.84 -1.09 -5.47
C PHE A 291 4.49 -0.74 -4.02
N CYS A 292 4.57 0.55 -3.63
CA CYS A 292 4.08 1.07 -2.35
C CYS A 292 4.39 0.14 -1.16
N PRO A 293 5.66 -0.20 -0.88
CA PRO A 293 5.97 -1.12 0.20
C PRO A 293 5.51 -0.54 1.54
N ALA A 294 4.93 -1.39 2.38
CA ALA A 294 4.51 -1.09 3.72
C ALA A 294 5.10 -2.16 4.66
N ALA A 295 6.02 -1.78 5.53
CA ALA A 295 6.82 -2.74 6.29
C ALA A 295 6.42 -2.86 7.76
N VAL A 296 6.52 -4.08 8.27
CA VAL A 296 6.50 -4.40 9.71
C VAL A 296 7.94 -4.64 10.18
N ALA A 297 8.68 -5.48 9.46
CA ALA A 297 10.07 -5.84 9.74
C ALA A 297 10.81 -6.22 8.45
N PHE A 298 12.12 -6.51 8.54
CA PHE A 298 12.93 -6.94 7.40
C PHE A 298 12.36 -8.12 6.62
N ASN A 299 11.79 -9.07 7.35
CA ASN A 299 11.22 -10.30 6.82
C ASN A 299 9.69 -10.27 6.82
N GLU A 300 9.05 -9.10 6.97
CA GLU A 300 7.58 -9.00 7.00
C GLU A 300 7.11 -7.64 6.46
N PHE A 301 6.53 -7.64 5.27
CA PHE A 301 6.04 -6.42 4.63
C PHE A 301 4.96 -6.71 3.58
N ALA A 302 4.11 -5.74 3.30
CA ALA A 302 3.15 -5.80 2.20
C ALA A 302 3.61 -4.90 1.05
N TYR A 303 3.21 -5.25 -0.17
CA TYR A 303 3.46 -4.43 -1.35
C TYR A 303 2.38 -4.65 -2.41
N LEU A 304 2.26 -3.68 -3.31
CA LEU A 304 1.41 -3.78 -4.49
C LEU A 304 2.24 -4.32 -5.66
N ALA A 305 1.65 -5.12 -6.52
CA ALA A 305 2.28 -5.49 -7.78
C ALA A 305 1.25 -5.59 -8.90
N ASN A 306 1.67 -5.20 -10.10
CA ASN A 306 0.85 -5.40 -11.28
C ASN A 306 0.75 -6.89 -11.59
N THR A 307 -0.47 -7.34 -11.73
CA THR A 307 -0.85 -8.64 -12.26
C THR A 307 -1.52 -8.45 -13.61
N ARG A 308 -1.73 -9.56 -14.33
CA ARG A 308 -2.51 -9.53 -15.59
C ARG A 308 -3.92 -8.97 -15.40
N GLN A 309 -4.43 -9.04 -14.17
CA GLN A 309 -5.79 -8.66 -13.85
C GLN A 309 -5.91 -7.27 -13.27
N GLY A 310 -4.82 -6.58 -12.89
CA GLY A 310 -4.82 -5.25 -12.28
C GLY A 310 -3.70 -5.09 -11.26
N VAL A 311 -3.90 -4.26 -10.24
CA VAL A 311 -2.94 -4.13 -9.14
C VAL A 311 -3.42 -5.02 -7.99
N ASP A 312 -2.55 -5.91 -7.49
CA ASP A 312 -2.87 -6.76 -6.35
C ASP A 312 -1.92 -6.56 -5.18
N ILE A 313 -2.42 -6.89 -3.98
CA ILE A 313 -1.64 -6.83 -2.74
C ILE A 313 -0.93 -8.17 -2.56
N PHE A 314 0.36 -8.09 -2.27
CA PHE A 314 1.22 -9.19 -1.88
C PHE A 314 1.69 -8.97 -0.44
N TYR A 315 1.80 -10.06 0.31
CA TYR A 315 2.34 -10.09 1.66
C TYR A 315 3.58 -10.97 1.70
N HIS A 316 4.71 -10.36 2.02
CA HIS A 316 5.97 -11.04 2.20
C HIS A 316 6.13 -11.42 3.67
N ILE A 317 6.47 -12.68 3.93
CA ILE A 317 6.89 -13.12 5.26
C ILE A 317 7.96 -14.22 5.20
N GLY A 318 9.06 -14.01 5.93
CA GLY A 318 10.24 -14.89 5.88
C GLY A 318 10.87 -14.87 4.50
N ASP A 319 10.61 -15.91 3.71
CA ASP A 319 11.12 -16.09 2.35
C ASP A 319 9.98 -16.28 1.32
N MET A 320 8.74 -16.03 1.75
CA MET A 320 7.52 -16.37 1.00
C MET A 320 6.70 -15.12 0.67
N ASP A 321 6.15 -15.08 -0.53
CA ASP A 321 5.20 -14.06 -0.97
C ASP A 321 3.79 -14.66 -1.15
N PHE A 322 2.80 -14.02 -0.56
CA PHE A 322 1.39 -14.40 -0.62
C PHE A 322 0.58 -13.35 -1.37
N ARG A 323 -0.02 -13.69 -2.51
CA ARG A 323 -0.99 -12.82 -3.19
C ARG A 323 -2.29 -12.81 -2.39
N LEU A 324 -2.65 -11.66 -1.85
CA LEU A 324 -3.83 -11.48 -1.01
C LEU A 324 -5.08 -11.15 -1.83
N THR A 325 -4.98 -10.33 -2.88
CA THR A 325 -6.14 -9.92 -3.70
C THR A 325 -6.09 -10.48 -5.13
N TYR A 326 -7.27 -10.64 -5.72
CA TYR A 326 -7.47 -11.23 -7.06
C TYR A 326 -8.54 -10.48 -7.89
N ASP A 327 -8.97 -9.32 -7.42
CA ASP A 327 -10.09 -8.58 -8.02
C ASP A 327 -9.66 -7.69 -9.20
N GLY A 328 -8.36 -7.43 -9.33
CA GLY A 328 -7.82 -6.66 -10.43
C GLY A 328 -8.22 -5.19 -10.46
N GLY A 329 -8.81 -4.61 -9.41
CA GLY A 329 -9.05 -3.17 -9.36
C GLY A 329 -7.76 -2.37 -9.13
N ASP A 330 -7.88 -1.05 -9.25
CA ASP A 330 -6.80 -0.11 -8.96
C ASP A 330 -6.62 0.00 -7.45
N LYS A 331 -5.39 -0.21 -6.98
CA LYS A 331 -5.02 -0.12 -5.56
C LYS A 331 -3.88 0.86 -5.39
N TYR A 332 -3.98 1.72 -4.38
CA TYR A 332 -2.98 2.72 -4.04
C TYR A 332 -2.91 2.91 -2.53
N TYR A 333 -1.92 3.67 -2.07
CA TYR A 333 -1.79 4.12 -0.68
C TYR A 333 -1.81 2.94 0.32
N LEU A 334 -0.95 1.95 0.08
CA LEU A 334 -0.87 0.77 0.95
C LEU A 334 -0.27 1.14 2.32
N ALA A 335 -0.90 0.67 3.39
CA ALA A 335 -0.37 0.75 4.75
C ALA A 335 -0.57 -0.58 5.48
N ILE A 336 0.34 -0.90 6.39
CA ILE A 336 0.28 -2.06 7.27
C ILE A 336 0.33 -1.60 8.73
N SER A 337 -0.42 -2.25 9.62
CA SER A 337 -0.33 -1.99 11.05
C SER A 337 1.00 -2.52 11.61
N ALA A 338 1.48 -1.93 12.70
CA ALA A 338 2.76 -2.30 13.30
C ALA A 338 2.86 -3.77 13.73
N ASP A 339 1.72 -4.41 14.02
CA ASP A 339 1.61 -5.83 14.37
C ASP A 339 1.35 -6.75 13.16
N GLY A 340 1.30 -6.20 11.93
CA GLY A 340 0.96 -6.93 10.72
C GLY A 340 -0.48 -7.42 10.62
N SER A 341 -1.33 -7.16 11.64
CA SER A 341 -2.67 -7.73 11.70
C SER A 341 -3.69 -7.05 10.79
N LYS A 342 -3.36 -5.88 10.22
CA LYS A 342 -4.23 -5.12 9.31
C LYS A 342 -3.44 -4.52 8.17
N ILE A 343 -4.03 -4.57 6.97
CA ILE A 343 -3.54 -3.86 5.79
C ILE A 343 -4.65 -2.95 5.31
N ALA A 344 -4.37 -1.65 5.23
CA ALA A 344 -5.28 -0.66 4.66
C ALA A 344 -4.81 -0.24 3.27
N TYR A 345 -5.75 0.00 2.37
CA TYR A 345 -5.47 0.46 1.03
C TYR A 345 -6.64 1.24 0.46
N SER A 346 -6.34 2.17 -0.45
CA SER A 346 -7.34 2.82 -1.27
C SER A 346 -7.62 1.96 -2.50
N TYR A 347 -8.89 1.73 -2.81
CA TYR A 347 -9.33 0.87 -3.89
C TYR A 347 -10.32 1.57 -4.80
N LYS A 348 -10.17 1.32 -6.11
CA LYS A 348 -11.10 1.72 -7.14
C LYS A 348 -11.39 0.54 -8.08
N PRO A 349 -12.65 0.17 -8.32
CA PRO A 349 -12.98 -0.86 -9.30
C PRO A 349 -12.56 -0.45 -10.71
N LYS A 350 -12.02 -1.39 -11.49
CA LYS A 350 -11.58 -1.16 -12.89
C LYS A 350 -12.61 -0.53 -13.83
N LYS A 351 -13.89 -0.79 -13.58
CA LYS A 351 -15.00 -0.31 -14.43
C LYS A 351 -15.43 1.12 -14.10
N LEU A 352 -14.92 1.69 -13.01
CA LEU A 352 -15.24 3.05 -12.60
C LEU A 352 -14.25 4.01 -13.30
N HIS A 353 -14.76 4.96 -14.07
CA HIS A 353 -13.91 5.96 -14.72
C HIS A 353 -13.63 7.19 -13.83
N SER A 354 -14.36 7.37 -12.71
CA SER A 354 -14.15 8.46 -11.74
C SER A 354 -12.90 8.25 -10.87
N GLU A 355 -12.31 9.32 -10.34
CA GLU A 355 -11.18 9.25 -9.39
C GLU A 355 -11.58 8.80 -7.97
N SER A 356 -12.76 8.21 -7.80
CA SER A 356 -13.30 7.77 -6.51
C SER A 356 -12.62 6.50 -6.02
N TYR A 357 -11.77 6.70 -5.01
CA TYR A 357 -11.19 5.66 -4.18
C TYR A 357 -11.93 5.56 -2.85
N ASP A 358 -12.26 4.34 -2.45
CA ASP A 358 -12.72 4.00 -1.11
C ASP A 358 -11.58 3.35 -0.32
N ILE A 359 -11.66 3.40 1.00
CA ILE A 359 -10.70 2.72 1.87
C ILE A 359 -11.21 1.31 2.21
N PHE A 360 -10.33 0.33 2.03
CA PHE A 360 -10.55 -1.06 2.43
C PHE A 360 -9.48 -1.51 3.41
N ILE A 361 -9.86 -2.46 4.26
CA ILE A 361 -8.97 -3.09 5.24
C ILE A 361 -9.05 -4.60 5.06
N LEU A 362 -7.88 -5.23 4.92
CA LEU A 362 -7.69 -6.65 5.13
C LEU A 362 -7.37 -6.84 6.62
N ASP A 363 -8.31 -7.39 7.37
CA ASP A 363 -8.18 -7.61 8.81
C ASP A 363 -7.94 -9.09 9.12
N PHE A 364 -6.77 -9.40 9.64
CA PHE A 364 -6.35 -10.75 10.02
C PHE A 364 -6.72 -11.09 11.46
N SER A 365 -7.21 -10.13 12.26
CA SER A 365 -7.43 -10.27 13.71
C SER A 365 -8.62 -11.15 14.10
N ASN A 366 -9.70 -11.16 13.32
CA ASN A 366 -10.96 -11.85 13.68
C ASN A 366 -11.17 -13.21 12.98
N GLY A 367 -10.14 -13.76 12.33
CA GLY A 367 -10.28 -14.99 11.51
C GLY A 367 -9.07 -15.93 11.56
N SER A 368 -8.06 -15.59 12.34
CA SER A 368 -6.97 -16.50 12.67
C SER A 368 -6.98 -16.66 14.18
N ASP A 369 -7.26 -17.88 14.65
CA ASP A 369 -7.02 -18.22 16.04
C ASP A 369 -5.57 -17.81 16.40
N ILE A 370 -5.28 -17.39 17.63
CA ILE A 370 -3.90 -17.10 18.07
C ILE A 370 -2.98 -18.31 17.80
N SER A 371 -3.57 -19.51 17.73
CA SER A 371 -2.92 -20.72 17.26
C SER A 371 -2.57 -20.72 15.76
N ASP A 372 -3.31 -20.05 14.87
CA ASP A 372 -3.03 -19.89 13.43
C ASP A 372 -1.92 -18.89 13.15
N ILE A 373 -1.82 -17.80 13.92
CA ILE A 373 -0.68 -16.89 13.83
C ILE A 373 0.55 -17.61 14.43
N LYS A 374 0.46 -18.27 15.60
CA LYS A 374 1.59 -19.02 16.19
C LYS A 374 2.00 -20.28 15.40
N TYR A 375 1.07 -20.99 14.74
CA TYR A 375 1.40 -22.11 13.83
C TYR A 375 2.15 -21.63 12.58
N ARG A 376 1.91 -20.39 12.12
CA ARG A 376 2.66 -19.77 11.01
C ARG A 376 4.14 -19.51 11.36
N PHE A 377 4.49 -19.48 12.65
CA PHE A 377 5.84 -19.09 13.10
C PHE A 377 6.65 -20.17 13.83
N MET A 378 6.05 -21.22 14.39
CA MET A 378 6.77 -22.18 15.26
C MET A 378 7.28 -23.48 14.59
N ASN A 379 6.96 -23.75 13.32
CA ASN A 379 7.38 -24.99 12.64
C ASN A 379 8.43 -24.80 11.52
N LEU A 380 9.15 -23.67 11.52
CA LEU A 380 10.35 -23.49 10.70
C LEU A 380 11.57 -23.99 11.49
N LYS A 381 11.80 -25.30 11.46
CA LYS A 381 13.13 -25.91 11.61
C LYS A 381 13.40 -26.82 10.42
#